data_AF-A0A9E7HT98-F1
#
_entry.id   AF-A0A9E7HT98-F1
#
_cell.length_a   1.000
_cell.length_b   1.000
_cell.length_c   1.000
_cell.angle_alpha   90.00
_cell.angle_beta   90.00
_cell.angle_gamma   90.00
#
_symmetry.space_group_name_H-M   'P 1'
#
loop_
_entity.id
_entity.type
_entity.pdbx_description
1 polymer ?
#
loop_
_entity_poly.entity_id
_entity_poly.type
_entity_poly.pdbx_seq_one_letter_code
_entity_poly.pdbx_strand_id
1 'polypeptide(L)'
;MASTPADVKEVPGALVFEIDMPGAKTGEIKVQVEDDHTLVVSGERRRAEDKEAKYQRMERRMGKFMRRFPLPEDANLEAITACFEEGVLTVRVEKKPPPEPKKAKTIEVKVGGSSEG
;
A
#
# COMPACT_ATOMS: atom_id res chain seq x y z
N MET A 1 3.65 10.90 -15.84
CA MET A 1 4.26 10.22 -14.67
C MET A 1 5.14 9.10 -15.17
N ALA A 2 6.32 8.88 -14.56
CA ALA A 2 7.11 7.69 -14.87
C ALA A 2 6.29 6.43 -14.52
N SER A 3 6.24 5.46 -15.43
CA SER A 3 5.62 4.17 -15.11
C SER A 3 6.55 3.49 -14.12
N THR A 4 6.04 3.23 -12.91
CA THR A 4 6.74 2.56 -11.82
C THR A 4 5.98 1.26 -11.61
N PRO A 5 6.45 0.16 -12.22
CA PRO A 5 5.84 -1.15 -12.07
C PRO A 5 5.69 -1.50 -10.60
N ALA A 6 4.60 -2.17 -10.27
CA ALA A 6 4.37 -2.61 -8.92
C ALA A 6 3.52 -3.87 -8.92
N ASP A 7 3.90 -4.82 -8.07
CA ASP A 7 3.13 -6.01 -7.75
C ASP A 7 2.54 -5.88 -6.35
N VAL A 8 1.36 -6.44 -6.17
CA VAL A 8 0.67 -6.50 -4.88
C VAL A 8 0.29 -7.95 -4.64
N LYS A 9 0.78 -8.52 -3.54
CA LYS A 9 0.50 -9.91 -3.17
C LYS A 9 0.01 -10.00 -1.74
N GLU A 10 -0.97 -10.87 -1.54
CA GLU A 10 -1.42 -11.25 -0.21
C GLU A 10 -0.62 -12.46 0.27
N VAL A 11 -0.17 -12.39 1.51
CA VAL A 11 0.49 -13.49 2.23
C VAL A 11 -0.26 -13.70 3.55
N PRO A 12 -0.07 -14.83 4.26
CA PRO A 12 -0.73 -15.04 5.54
C PRO A 12 -0.50 -13.86 6.50
N GLY A 13 -1.59 -13.18 6.85
CA GLY A 13 -1.60 -12.06 7.78
C GLY A 13 -1.12 -10.71 7.24
N ALA A 14 -0.79 -10.56 5.94
CA ALA A 14 -0.31 -9.28 5.42
C ALA A 14 -0.54 -9.06 3.92
N LEU A 15 -0.49 -7.80 3.53
CA LEU A 15 -0.41 -7.35 2.14
C LEU A 15 1.01 -6.83 1.86
N VAL A 16 1.62 -7.27 0.76
CA VAL A 16 2.98 -6.90 0.38
C VAL A 16 2.96 -6.22 -0.99
N PHE A 17 3.61 -5.06 -1.07
CA PHE A 17 3.74 -4.23 -2.26
C PHE A 17 5.20 -4.20 -2.68
N GLU A 18 5.50 -4.63 -3.90
CA GLU A 18 6.85 -4.60 -4.48
C GLU A 18 6.86 -3.61 -5.62
N ILE A 19 7.68 -2.55 -5.52
CA ILE A 19 7.65 -1.41 -6.43
C ILE A 19 9.04 -1.16 -7.01
N ASP A 20 9.15 -1.24 -8.33
CA ASP A 20 10.40 -1.06 -9.05
C ASP A 20 10.82 0.41 -9.09
N MET A 21 11.89 0.76 -8.37
CA MET A 21 12.45 2.11 -8.34
C MET A 21 13.97 2.12 -8.53
N PRO A 22 14.50 1.52 -9.62
CA PRO A 22 15.93 1.40 -9.82
C PRO A 22 16.61 2.76 -10.00
N GLY A 23 17.60 3.04 -9.15
CA GLY A 23 18.35 4.30 -9.15
C GLY A 23 17.62 5.47 -8.50
N ALA A 24 16.51 5.24 -7.78
CA ALA A 24 16.00 6.19 -6.80
C ALA A 24 16.91 6.18 -5.55
N LYS A 25 17.06 7.33 -4.90
CA LYS A 25 17.74 7.42 -3.61
C LYS A 25 16.73 7.22 -2.50
N THR A 26 17.11 6.56 -1.41
CA THR A 26 16.23 6.32 -0.26
C THR A 26 15.62 7.61 0.30
N GLY A 27 16.40 8.69 0.39
CA GLY A 27 15.90 10.00 0.82
C GLY A 27 14.91 10.68 -0.13
N GLU A 28 14.75 10.19 -1.35
CA GLU A 28 13.78 10.71 -2.34
C GLU A 28 12.50 9.86 -2.39
N ILE A 29 12.44 8.74 -1.65
CA ILE A 29 11.27 7.85 -1.57
C ILE A 29 10.46 8.24 -0.34
N LYS A 30 9.17 8.49 -0.54
CA LYS A 30 8.21 8.81 0.52
C LYS A 30 7.07 7.81 0.51
N VAL A 31 6.85 7.15 1.65
CA VAL A 31 5.77 6.19 1.88
C VAL A 31 4.85 6.76 2.96
N GLN A 32 3.57 6.89 2.65
CA GLN A 32 2.57 7.45 3.58
C GLN A 32 1.24 6.72 3.41
N VAL A 33 0.39 6.79 4.44
CA VAL A 33 -1.03 6.45 4.32
C VAL A 33 -1.81 7.75 4.40
N GLU A 34 -2.69 7.98 3.43
CA GLU A 34 -3.61 9.12 3.41
C GLU A 34 -4.91 8.79 4.16
N ASP A 35 -5.69 9.84 4.50
CA ASP A 35 -6.91 9.73 5.31
C ASP A 35 -7.99 8.83 4.68
N ASP A 36 -7.94 8.66 3.36
CA ASP A 36 -8.84 7.80 2.58
C ASP A 36 -8.44 6.31 2.63
N HIS A 37 -7.57 5.91 3.57
CA HIS A 37 -7.08 4.54 3.74
C HIS A 37 -6.26 4.04 2.53
N THR A 38 -5.55 4.96 1.87
CA THR A 38 -4.70 4.66 0.71
C THR A 38 -3.22 4.71 1.07
N LEU A 39 -2.48 3.64 0.77
CA LEU A 39 -1.02 3.65 0.78
C LEU A 39 -0.51 4.42 -0.45
N VAL A 40 0.25 5.49 -0.21
CA VAL A 40 0.85 6.34 -1.24
C VAL A 40 2.36 6.23 -1.18
N VAL A 41 2.92 5.76 -2.29
CA VAL A 41 4.37 5.71 -2.51
C VAL A 41 4.72 6.71 -3.59
N SER A 42 5.60 7.65 -3.27
CA SER A 42 6.02 8.70 -4.19
C SER A 42 7.51 8.93 -4.13
N GLY A 43 8.04 9.51 -5.21
CA GLY A 43 9.43 9.90 -5.27
C GLY A 43 9.78 10.50 -6.62
N GLU A 44 11.07 10.70 -6.84
CA GLU A 44 11.59 11.26 -8.07
C GLU A 44 12.80 10.47 -8.54
N ARG A 45 12.87 10.22 -9.85
CA ARG A 45 14.07 9.67 -10.48
C ARG A 45 14.76 10.78 -11.26
N ARG A 46 15.85 11.31 -10.71
CA ARG A 46 16.63 12.35 -11.40
C ARG A 46 17.72 11.73 -12.27
N ARG A 47 17.96 12.37 -13.41
CA ARG A 47 19.15 12.10 -14.21
C ARG A 47 20.26 13.03 -13.75
N ALA A 48 21.48 12.52 -13.63
CA ALA A 48 22.64 13.38 -13.51
C ALA A 48 22.76 14.22 -14.79
N GLU A 49 22.89 15.53 -14.65
CA GLU A 49 23.25 16.38 -15.78
C GLU A 49 24.70 16.11 -16.13
N ASP A 50 24.92 15.62 -17.35
CA ASP A 50 26.24 15.49 -17.94
C ASP A 50 26.26 16.39 -19.18
N LYS A 51 26.95 17.52 -19.06
CA LYS A 51 27.00 18.57 -20.09
C LYS A 51 27.88 18.17 -21.28
N GLU A 52 28.72 17.16 -21.12
CA GLU A 52 29.63 16.67 -22.16
C GLU A 52 29.05 15.45 -22.90
N ALA A 53 28.01 14.82 -22.34
CA ALA A 53 27.38 13.63 -22.91
C ALA A 53 26.42 13.95 -24.08
N LYS A 54 26.68 13.32 -25.24
CA LYS A 54 25.71 13.21 -26.34
C LYS A 54 24.95 11.88 -26.22
N TYR A 55 23.68 11.94 -25.82
CA TYR A 55 22.82 10.76 -25.76
C TYR A 55 22.52 10.21 -27.16
N GLN A 56 22.93 8.97 -27.42
CA GLN A 56 22.58 8.27 -28.66
C GLN A 56 21.14 7.71 -28.61
N ARG A 57 20.66 7.33 -27.42
CA ARG A 57 19.31 6.82 -27.17
C ARG A 57 18.90 7.04 -25.72
N MET A 58 17.62 7.32 -25.48
CA MET A 58 17.07 7.56 -24.14
C MET A 58 15.76 6.80 -23.93
N GLU A 59 15.82 5.73 -23.14
CA GLU A 59 14.65 4.90 -22.82
C GLU A 59 14.22 4.99 -21.36
N ARG A 60 15.19 5.27 -20.48
CA ARG A 60 14.96 5.38 -19.05
C ARG A 60 14.06 6.59 -18.77
N ARG A 61 12.85 6.33 -18.29
CA ARG A 61 11.92 7.36 -17.80
C ARG A 61 12.47 7.99 -16.53
N MET A 62 12.54 9.32 -16.52
CA MET A 62 12.95 10.15 -15.40
C MET A 62 11.77 10.98 -14.91
N GLY A 63 11.92 11.61 -13.75
CA GLY A 63 10.95 12.51 -13.15
C GLY A 63 10.18 11.87 -12.00
N LYS A 64 9.12 12.57 -11.58
CA LYS A 64 8.29 12.19 -10.44
C LYS A 64 7.41 10.98 -10.75
N PHE A 65 7.27 10.13 -9.75
CA PHE A 65 6.36 9.01 -9.75
C PHE A 65 5.50 9.00 -8.48
N MET A 66 4.32 8.41 -8.61
CA MET A 66 3.38 8.23 -7.52
C MET A 66 2.56 6.97 -7.81
N ARG A 67 2.43 6.12 -6.80
CA ARG A 67 1.58 4.94 -6.80
C ARG A 67 0.65 5.02 -5.59
N ARG A 68 -0.62 4.71 -5.80
CA ARG A 68 -1.67 4.73 -4.79
C ARG A 68 -2.29 3.36 -4.74
N PHE A 69 -2.36 2.78 -3.55
CA PHE A 69 -2.92 1.46 -3.31
C PHE A 69 -3.97 1.56 -2.21
N PRO A 70 -5.26 1.38 -2.52
CA PRO A 70 -6.29 1.27 -1.50
C PRO A 70 -5.98 0.09 -0.58
N LEU A 71 -5.98 0.32 0.73
CA LEU A 71 -5.77 -0.74 1.71
C LEU A 71 -7.13 -1.29 2.15
N PRO A 72 -7.23 -2.61 2.40
CA PRO A 72 -8.46 -3.23 2.92
C PRO A 72 -8.74 -2.76 4.36
N GLU A 73 -10.00 -2.80 4.80
CA GLU A 73 -10.41 -2.32 6.15
C GLU A 73 -9.67 -3.02 7.31
N ASP A 74 -9.24 -4.27 7.09
CA ASP A 74 -8.49 -5.05 8.06
C ASP A 74 -7.00 -4.69 8.10
N ALA A 75 -6.51 -3.73 7.32
CA ALA A 75 -5.11 -3.32 7.39
C ALA A 75 -4.77 -2.70 8.76
N ASN A 76 -3.62 -3.09 9.31
CA ASN A 76 -3.05 -2.51 10.50
C ASN A 76 -2.07 -1.39 10.14
N LEU A 77 -2.57 -0.15 10.15
CA LEU A 77 -1.78 1.04 9.78
C LEU A 77 -0.64 1.35 10.76
N GLU A 78 -0.68 0.79 11.97
CA GLU A 78 0.40 0.93 12.96
C GLU A 78 1.55 -0.06 12.71
N ALA A 79 1.30 -1.11 11.92
CA ALA A 79 2.24 -2.17 11.61
C ALA A 79 2.61 -2.18 10.11
N ILE A 80 3.08 -1.04 9.62
CA ILE A 80 3.61 -0.89 8.26
C ILE A 80 5.13 -0.88 8.33
N THR A 81 5.77 -1.71 7.51
CA THR A 81 7.22 -1.74 7.34
C THR A 81 7.60 -1.52 5.88
N ALA A 82 8.77 -0.93 5.66
CA ALA A 82 9.29 -0.65 4.33
C ALA A 82 10.78 -0.99 4.25
N CYS A 83 11.18 -1.71 3.21
CA CYS A 83 12.58 -2.03 2.91
C CYS A 83 12.88 -1.68 1.45
N PHE A 84 14.01 -1.03 1.19
CA PHE A 84 14.46 -0.71 -0.16
C PHE A 84 15.81 -1.37 -0.41
N GLU A 85 15.82 -2.37 -1.29
CA GLU A 85 16.99 -3.18 -1.58
C GLU A 85 17.03 -3.49 -3.08
N GLU A 86 18.23 -3.49 -3.67
CA GLU A 86 18.47 -3.81 -5.09
C GLU A 86 17.59 -3.03 -6.11
N GLY A 87 17.10 -1.85 -5.72
CA GLY A 87 16.26 -1.02 -6.57
C GLY A 87 14.76 -1.32 -6.50
N VAL A 88 14.31 -2.17 -5.58
CA VAL A 88 12.91 -2.50 -5.33
C VAL A 88 12.53 -2.04 -3.92
N LEU A 89 11.40 -1.33 -3.79
CA LEU A 89 10.80 -1.05 -2.48
C LEU A 89 9.76 -2.11 -2.19
N THR A 90 9.95 -2.78 -1.06
CA THR A 90 8.96 -3.67 -0.47
C THR A 90 8.27 -2.95 0.68
N VAL A 91 6.96 -2.73 0.57
CA VAL A 91 6.12 -2.25 1.67
C VAL A 91 5.26 -3.41 2.15
N ARG A 92 5.28 -3.68 3.46
CA ARG A 92 4.47 -4.73 4.07
C ARG A 92 3.51 -4.11 5.07
N VAL A 93 2.23 -4.42 4.91
CA VAL A 93 1.13 -3.95 5.74
C VAL A 93 0.50 -5.18 6.41
N GLU A 94 0.67 -5.33 7.71
CA GLU A 94 0.03 -6.43 8.46
C GLU A 94 -1.48 -6.25 8.48
N LYS A 95 -2.21 -7.36 8.61
CA LYS A 95 -3.66 -7.39 8.82
C LYS A 95 -3.94 -7.47 10.32
N LYS A 96 -5.00 -6.79 10.75
CA LYS A 96 -5.56 -6.92 12.08
C LYS A 96 -6.07 -8.35 12.27
N PRO A 97 -5.94 -8.91 13.48
CA PRO A 97 -6.55 -10.20 13.77
C PRO A 97 -8.06 -10.13 13.53
N PRO A 98 -8.68 -11.21 13.01
CA PRO A 98 -10.12 -11.25 12.85
C PRO A 98 -10.79 -10.97 14.20
N PRO A 99 -11.87 -10.19 14.24
CA PRO A 99 -12.57 -9.90 15.48
C PRO A 99 -12.98 -11.22 16.14
N GLU A 100 -12.81 -11.30 17.47
CA GLU A 100 -13.24 -12.47 18.22
C GLU A 100 -14.70 -12.81 17.84
N PRO A 101 -15.03 -14.10 17.66
CA PRO A 101 -16.38 -14.50 17.32
C PRO A 101 -17.31 -13.96 18.40
N LYS A 102 -18.14 -12.97 18.03
CA LYS A 102 -19.16 -12.44 18.94
C LYS A 102 -19.99 -13.63 19.40
N LYS A 103 -19.95 -13.94 20.70
CA LYS A 103 -20.78 -14.99 21.31
C LYS A 103 -22.21 -14.82 20.77
N ALA A 104 -22.78 -15.89 20.25
CA ALA A 104 -24.11 -15.87 19.65
C ALA A 104 -25.07 -15.17 20.62
N LYS A 105 -25.66 -14.04 20.19
CA LYS A 105 -26.70 -13.39 20.96
C LYS A 105 -27.97 -14.19 20.77
N THR A 106 -28.36 -14.95 21.79
CA THR A 106 -29.70 -15.54 21.85
C THR A 106 -30.71 -14.42 21.89
N ILE A 107 -31.56 -14.33 20.86
CA ILE A 107 -32.66 -13.37 20.82
C ILE A 107 -33.88 -14.09 21.41
N GLU A 108 -34.44 -13.55 22.49
CA GLU A 108 -35.71 -14.05 23.03
C GLU A 108 -36.86 -13.69 22.08
N VAL A 109 -37.58 -14.72 21.63
CA VAL A 109 -38.81 -14.55 20.85
C VAL A 109 -39.96 -14.28 21.83
N LYS A 110 -40.48 -13.04 21.84
CA LYS A 110 -41.70 -12.71 22.57
C LYS A 110 -42.91 -13.07 21.72
N VAL A 111 -43.82 -13.86 22.29
CA VAL A 111 -45.14 -14.10 21.70
C VAL A 111 -45.95 -12.81 21.80
N GLY A 112 -46.37 -12.28 20.65
CA GLY A 112 -47.30 -11.16 20.60
C GLY A 112 -48.62 -11.59 21.23
N GLY A 113 -48.94 -11.05 22.40
CA GLY A 113 -50.18 -11.36 23.09
C GLY A 113 -51.38 -10.93 22.25
N SER A 114 -52.16 -11.89 21.79
CA SER A 114 -53.54 -11.67 21.38
C SER A 114 -54.34 -11.33 22.63
N SER A 115 -54.60 -10.05 22.84
CA SER A 115 -55.65 -9.59 23.74
C SER A 115 -56.99 -9.72 23.02
N GLU A 116 -57.69 -10.83 23.25
CA GLU A 116 -59.14 -10.93 23.09
C GLU A 116 -59.71 -11.48 24.40
N GLY A 117 -60.61 -10.72 25.03
CA GLY A 117 -61.30 -11.05 26.27
C GLY A 117 -61.54 -9.83 27.15
#